data_AF-A0A7V9BQT4-F1
#
_entry.id   AF-A0A7V9BQT4-F1
#
_cell.length_a   1.000
_cell.length_b   1.000
_cell.length_c   1.000
_cell.angle_alpha   90.00
_cell.angle_beta   90.00
_cell.angle_gamma   90.00
#
_symmetry.space_group_name_H-M   'P 1'
#
loop_
_entity.id
_entity.type
_entity.pdbx_description
1 polymer ?
#
loop_
_entity_poly.entity_id
_entity_poly.type
_entity_poly.pdbx_seq_one_letter_code
_entity_poly.pdbx_strand_id
1 'polypeptide(L)'
;GREYYPALFGRDPHGTLLEHKGIRFAVLDSAEDALSPFAPFNLLTGTFLEGAGGAVTRGSLSAPQHDILAEVAAPGSGPAFIFLHHPPQPFTSFPPIIFGLRDLDSGRLHATCDSGNVWGVFAGHTHRNARPRDFGTTPVQEVAIPRDYPYGYALVDVTANGYAYRWMQLSDRDLIHAALERATLIHRRYGSGPEAARAFSWTRN
;
A
#
# COMPACT_ATOMS: atom_id res chain seq x y z
N GLY A 1 14.66 -10.27 -8.53
CA GLY A 1 14.52 -9.61 -7.21
C GLY A 1 14.38 -10.63 -6.09
N ARG A 2 13.24 -11.33 -6.04
CA ARG A 2 12.98 -12.46 -5.14
C ARG A 2 14.06 -13.54 -5.19
N GLU A 3 14.59 -13.83 -6.39
CA GLU A 3 15.71 -14.76 -6.60
C GLU A 3 17.00 -14.41 -5.84
N TYR A 4 17.23 -13.13 -5.53
CA TYR A 4 18.40 -12.66 -4.79
C TYR A 4 18.13 -12.59 -3.28
N TYR A 5 16.86 -12.61 -2.87
CA TYR A 5 16.47 -12.39 -1.48
C TYR A 5 16.98 -13.50 -0.54
N PRO A 6 16.83 -14.80 -0.86
CA PRO A 6 17.40 -15.87 -0.03
C PRO A 6 18.93 -15.80 0.05
N ALA A 7 19.61 -15.45 -1.05
CA ALA A 7 21.06 -15.34 -1.07
C ALA A 7 21.58 -14.21 -0.16
N LEU A 8 20.85 -13.10 -0.08
CA LEU A 8 21.24 -11.94 0.72
C LEU A 8 20.76 -12.00 2.17
N PHE A 9 19.59 -12.60 2.43
CA PHE A 9 18.91 -12.55 3.73
C PHE A 9 18.70 -13.92 4.38
N GLY A 10 19.09 -15.02 3.72
CA GLY A 10 19.02 -16.38 4.27
C GLY A 10 17.60 -16.92 4.47
N ARG A 11 16.59 -16.30 3.88
CA ARG A 11 15.17 -16.68 3.99
C ARG A 11 14.39 -16.23 2.77
N ASP A 12 13.22 -16.79 2.55
CA ASP A 12 12.27 -16.27 1.57
C ASP A 12 11.60 -14.97 2.06
N PRO A 13 11.12 -14.10 1.14
CA PRO A 13 10.47 -12.84 1.49
C PRO A 13 9.02 -13.03 1.97
N HIS A 14 8.75 -13.92 2.92
CA HIS A 14 7.39 -14.15 3.45
C HIS A 14 6.96 -13.10 4.50
N GLY A 15 7.31 -11.84 4.29
CA GLY A 15 7.10 -10.78 5.26
C GLY A 15 7.91 -10.93 6.56
N THR A 16 7.66 -10.06 7.53
CA THR A 16 8.22 -10.12 8.88
C THR A 16 7.35 -9.35 9.86
N LEU A 17 7.32 -9.80 11.12
CA LEU A 17 6.80 -9.04 12.24
C LEU A 17 7.98 -8.51 13.05
N LEU A 18 8.02 -7.20 13.27
CA LEU A 18 9.05 -6.54 14.08
C LEU A 18 8.39 -5.86 15.27
N GLU A 19 9.11 -5.73 16.38
CA GLU A 19 8.63 -4.99 17.55
C GLU A 19 9.68 -3.97 17.99
N HIS A 20 9.22 -2.75 18.27
CA HIS A 20 10.05 -1.69 18.80
C HIS A 20 9.27 -0.86 19.82
N LYS A 21 9.77 -0.79 21.06
CA LYS A 21 9.16 -0.03 22.16
C LYS A 21 7.66 -0.33 22.36
N GLY A 22 7.28 -1.61 22.25
CA GLY A 22 5.90 -2.07 22.42
C GLY A 22 4.98 -1.80 21.23
N ILE A 23 5.49 -1.25 20.12
CA ILE A 23 4.79 -1.12 18.85
C ILE A 23 5.25 -2.21 17.89
N ARG A 24 4.30 -2.86 17.23
CA ARG A 24 4.53 -3.92 16.26
C ARG A 24 4.44 -3.40 14.83
N PHE A 25 5.25 -3.95 13.94
CA PHE A 25 5.32 -3.59 12.53
C PHE A 25 5.25 -4.88 11.71
N ALA A 26 4.08 -5.16 11.14
CA ALA A 26 3.90 -6.25 10.21
C ALA A 26 4.23 -5.76 8.80
N VAL A 27 5.38 -6.17 8.28
CA VAL A 27 5.82 -5.86 6.92
C VAL A 27 5.51 -7.06 6.05
N LEU A 28 4.51 -6.93 5.19
CA LEU A 28 3.98 -8.00 4.36
C LEU A 28 4.48 -7.86 2.92
N ASP A 29 4.93 -8.97 2.33
CA ASP A 29 5.18 -9.08 0.91
C ASP A 29 3.89 -9.46 0.18
N SER A 30 3.17 -8.42 -0.27
CA SER A 30 2.00 -8.61 -1.11
C SER A 30 2.29 -8.65 -2.60
N ALA A 31 3.56 -8.69 -3.02
CA ALA A 31 3.92 -8.75 -4.43
C ALA A 31 3.73 -10.18 -4.98
N GLU A 32 2.97 -10.31 -6.07
CA GLU A 32 2.85 -11.57 -6.81
C GLU A 32 3.64 -11.48 -8.11
N ASP A 33 4.54 -12.44 -8.32
CA ASP A 33 5.43 -12.51 -9.49
C ASP A 33 4.79 -13.24 -10.69
N ALA A 34 3.48 -13.49 -10.67
CA ALA A 34 2.79 -14.11 -11.79
C ALA A 34 2.85 -13.21 -13.04
N LEU A 35 3.01 -13.81 -14.22
CA LEU A 35 2.92 -13.09 -15.49
C LEU A 35 1.58 -12.36 -15.60
N SER A 36 1.59 -11.19 -16.25
CA SER A 36 0.36 -10.46 -16.57
C SER A 36 -0.64 -11.39 -17.24
N PRO A 37 -1.83 -11.63 -16.68
CA PRO A 37 -2.87 -12.38 -17.37
C PRO A 37 -3.45 -11.56 -18.53
N PHE A 38 -3.15 -10.26 -18.60
CA PHE A 38 -3.46 -9.42 -19.74
C PHE A 38 -2.44 -9.63 -20.84
N ALA A 39 -2.94 -9.78 -22.06
CA ALA A 39 -2.16 -9.46 -23.24
C ALA A 39 -1.66 -8.00 -23.17
N PRO A 40 -0.55 -7.64 -23.84
CA PRO A 40 -0.04 -6.28 -23.79
C PRO A 40 -1.10 -5.26 -24.24
N PHE A 41 -1.23 -4.14 -23.51
CA PHE A 41 -2.11 -3.03 -23.94
C PHE A 41 -1.39 -2.20 -25.01
N ASN A 42 -1.99 -2.08 -26.19
CA ASN A 42 -1.49 -1.24 -27.27
C ASN A 42 -1.93 0.20 -27.04
N LEU A 43 -0.99 1.04 -26.59
CA LEU A 43 -1.21 2.46 -26.33
C LEU A 43 -1.59 3.26 -27.59
N LEU A 44 -1.23 2.79 -28.79
CA LEU A 44 -1.55 3.48 -30.05
C LEU A 44 -2.99 3.21 -30.50
N THR A 45 -3.49 2.00 -30.29
CA THR A 45 -4.86 1.62 -30.69
C THR A 45 -5.87 1.73 -29.55
N GLY A 46 -5.41 1.83 -28.31
CA GLY A 46 -6.27 1.83 -27.12
C GLY A 46 -6.90 0.46 -26.83
N THR A 47 -6.33 -0.63 -27.33
CA THR A 47 -6.87 -1.98 -27.20
C THR A 47 -5.82 -2.94 -26.65
N PHE A 48 -6.25 -4.00 -25.96
CA PHE A 48 -5.35 -5.12 -25.67
C PHE A 48 -5.01 -5.85 -26.99
N LEU A 49 -3.75 -6.26 -27.15
CA LEU A 49 -3.37 -7.24 -28.18
C LEU A 49 -4.11 -8.56 -27.88
N GLU A 50 -4.35 -9.42 -28.88
CA GLU A 50 -5.27 -10.57 -28.77
C GLU A 50 -5.22 -11.35 -27.43
N GLY A 51 -6.40 -11.57 -26.82
CA GLY A 51 -6.57 -12.35 -25.57
C GLY A 51 -7.65 -11.77 -24.64
N ALA A 52 -8.49 -12.63 -24.05
CA ALA A 52 -9.48 -12.24 -23.05
C ALA A 52 -8.85 -12.21 -21.65
N GLY A 53 -8.21 -11.10 -21.30
CA GLY A 53 -7.77 -10.83 -19.92
C GLY A 53 -8.70 -9.84 -19.25
N GLY A 54 -9.64 -10.31 -18.43
CA GLY A 54 -10.38 -9.44 -17.50
C GLY A 54 -9.44 -8.84 -16.46
N ALA A 55 -9.84 -7.74 -15.79
CA ALA A 55 -9.02 -7.11 -14.77
C ALA A 55 -8.73 -8.08 -13.61
N VAL A 56 -7.46 -8.48 -13.41
CA VAL A 56 -7.07 -9.39 -12.32
C VAL A 56 -6.35 -8.62 -11.22
N THR A 57 -6.86 -8.77 -10.00
CA THR A 57 -6.23 -8.33 -8.75
C THR A 57 -5.04 -9.24 -8.43
N ARG A 58 -3.83 -8.69 -8.26
CA ARG A 58 -2.59 -9.48 -8.15
C ARG A 58 -1.77 -9.26 -6.87
N GLY A 59 -2.33 -8.57 -5.90
CA GLY A 59 -1.78 -8.61 -4.55
C GLY A 59 -2.22 -9.89 -3.86
N SER A 60 -1.28 -10.67 -3.31
CA SER A 60 -1.61 -11.84 -2.53
C SER A 60 -0.68 -12.02 -1.34
N LEU A 61 -1.16 -12.71 -0.31
CA LEU A 61 -0.40 -13.04 0.89
C LEU A 61 -0.25 -14.56 0.99
N SER A 62 0.96 -15.00 1.33
CA SER A 62 1.27 -16.41 1.58
C SER A 62 0.77 -16.86 2.96
N ALA A 63 0.68 -18.18 3.17
CA ALA A 63 0.25 -18.74 4.45
C ALA A 63 1.09 -18.23 5.66
N PRO A 64 2.43 -18.15 5.61
CA PRO A 64 3.20 -17.57 6.73
C PRO A 64 2.85 -16.10 7.02
N GLN A 65 2.43 -15.34 6.02
CA GLN A 65 1.99 -13.95 6.22
C GLN A 65 0.59 -13.89 6.83
N HIS A 66 -0.24 -14.90 6.60
CA HIS A 66 -1.50 -15.06 7.34
C HIS A 66 -1.26 -15.38 8.81
N ASP A 67 -0.20 -16.13 9.13
CA ASP A 67 0.17 -16.39 10.52
C ASP A 67 0.65 -15.11 11.23
N ILE A 68 1.39 -14.23 10.53
CA ILE A 68 1.74 -12.89 11.03
C ILE A 68 0.48 -12.07 11.35
N LEU A 69 -0.52 -12.08 10.45
CA LEU A 69 -1.80 -11.40 10.68
C LEU A 69 -2.53 -11.96 11.89
N ALA A 70 -2.54 -13.28 12.07
CA ALA A 70 -3.13 -13.93 13.23
C ALA A 70 -2.42 -13.55 14.54
N GLU A 71 -1.07 -13.44 14.53
CA GLU A 71 -0.31 -13.00 15.69
C GLU A 71 -0.62 -11.54 16.07
N VAL A 72 -0.75 -10.65 15.07
CA VAL A 72 -1.19 -9.26 15.28
C VAL A 72 -2.60 -9.21 15.88
N ALA A 73 -3.51 -10.05 15.40
CA ALA A 73 -4.89 -10.11 15.88
C ALA A 73 -5.05 -10.77 17.26
N ALA A 74 -4.01 -11.44 17.78
CA ALA A 74 -4.12 -12.23 19.00
C ALA A 74 -4.56 -11.35 20.20
N PRO A 75 -5.44 -11.86 21.09
CA PRO A 75 -5.86 -11.13 22.28
C PRO A 75 -4.66 -10.70 23.14
N GLY A 76 -4.64 -9.44 23.56
CA GLY A 76 -3.55 -8.88 24.37
C GLY A 76 -2.29 -8.51 23.58
N SER A 77 -2.25 -8.73 22.26
CA SER A 77 -1.19 -8.18 21.40
C SER A 77 -1.15 -6.66 21.50
N GLY A 78 0.07 -6.12 21.43
CA GLY A 78 0.32 -4.70 21.40
C GLY A 78 -0.15 -4.02 20.11
N PRO A 79 -0.13 -2.68 20.08
CA PRO A 79 -0.50 -1.91 18.89
C PRO A 79 0.38 -2.23 17.69
N ALA A 80 -0.22 -2.30 16.50
CA ALA A 80 0.45 -2.72 15.29
C ALA A 80 0.19 -1.79 14.10
N PHE A 81 1.23 -1.59 13.29
CA PHE A 81 1.12 -1.03 11.94
C PHE A 81 1.36 -2.13 10.91
N ILE A 82 0.57 -2.13 9.84
CA ILE A 82 0.70 -3.08 8.74
C ILE A 82 1.18 -2.35 7.49
N PHE A 83 2.22 -2.88 6.85
CA PHE A 83 2.80 -2.34 5.62
C PHE A 83 2.71 -3.40 4.54
N LEU A 84 2.27 -3.01 3.35
CA LEU A 84 2.16 -3.89 2.19
C LEU A 84 2.37 -3.10 0.90
N HIS A 85 2.67 -3.79 -0.21
CA HIS A 85 2.84 -3.11 -1.50
C HIS A 85 1.48 -2.78 -2.14
N HIS A 86 0.69 -3.80 -2.48
CA HIS A 86 -0.64 -3.65 -3.06
C HIS A 86 -1.66 -3.12 -2.06
N PRO A 87 -2.54 -2.17 -2.44
CA PRO A 87 -3.59 -1.68 -1.55
C PRO A 87 -4.60 -2.78 -1.23
N PRO A 88 -5.20 -2.78 -0.04
CA PRO A 88 -6.09 -3.86 0.34
C PRO A 88 -7.45 -3.75 -0.37
N GLN A 89 -7.96 -2.54 -0.61
CA GLN A 89 -9.11 -2.36 -1.49
C GLN A 89 -8.68 -2.21 -2.95
N PRO A 90 -9.38 -2.87 -3.89
CA PRO A 90 -9.05 -2.77 -5.30
C PRO A 90 -9.28 -1.35 -5.82
N PHE A 91 -8.31 -0.84 -6.57
CA PHE A 91 -8.41 0.39 -7.34
C PHE A 91 -8.27 0.09 -8.83
N THR A 92 -9.27 0.48 -9.62
CA THR A 92 -9.22 0.32 -11.08
C THR A 92 -8.55 1.54 -11.70
N SER A 93 -7.46 1.31 -12.45
CA SER A 93 -6.81 2.36 -13.25
C SER A 93 -7.03 2.14 -14.75
N PHE A 94 -6.44 3.01 -15.57
CA PHE A 94 -6.42 2.89 -17.03
C PHE A 94 -5.03 2.48 -17.52
N PRO A 95 -4.90 1.47 -18.43
CA PRO A 95 -5.94 0.56 -18.93
C PRO A 95 -6.54 -0.29 -17.78
N PRO A 96 -7.70 -0.98 -17.95
CA PRO A 96 -8.50 -1.55 -16.86
C PRO A 96 -7.77 -2.67 -16.11
N ILE A 97 -6.86 -2.27 -15.23
CA ILE A 97 -6.09 -3.10 -14.34
C ILE A 97 -6.61 -2.83 -12.94
N ILE A 98 -6.86 -3.89 -12.19
CA ILE A 98 -7.21 -3.79 -10.78
C ILE A 98 -5.92 -3.88 -9.97
N PHE A 99 -5.62 -2.79 -9.28
CA PHE A 99 -4.53 -2.66 -8.34
C PHE A 99 -5.07 -2.97 -6.94
N GLY A 100 -4.70 -4.11 -6.36
CA GLY A 100 -5.03 -4.42 -4.98
C GLY A 100 -4.75 -5.85 -4.56
N LEU A 101 -5.04 -6.16 -3.29
CA LEU A 101 -5.07 -7.53 -2.75
C LEU A 101 -6.30 -8.28 -3.25
N ARG A 102 -6.16 -9.59 -3.52
CA ARG A 102 -7.32 -10.45 -3.76
C ARG A 102 -8.24 -10.45 -2.54
N ASP A 103 -9.54 -10.62 -2.79
CA ASP A 103 -10.60 -10.47 -1.79
C ASP A 103 -10.37 -11.30 -0.52
N LEU A 104 -9.87 -12.54 -0.66
CA LEU A 104 -9.57 -13.41 0.48
C LEU A 104 -8.54 -12.79 1.43
N ASP A 105 -7.48 -12.20 0.89
CA ASP A 105 -6.40 -11.62 1.70
C ASP A 105 -6.81 -10.26 2.26
N SER A 106 -7.53 -9.45 1.47
CA SER A 106 -8.13 -8.22 2.00
C SER A 106 -9.12 -8.51 3.13
N GLY A 107 -9.90 -9.59 3.05
CA GLY A 107 -10.83 -10.01 4.09
C GLY A 107 -10.12 -10.43 5.38
N ARG A 108 -9.02 -11.18 5.27
CA ARG A 108 -8.18 -11.55 6.44
C ARG A 108 -7.54 -10.34 7.09
N LEU A 109 -7.05 -9.39 6.29
CA LEU A 109 -6.51 -8.14 6.79
C LEU A 109 -7.58 -7.30 7.50
N HIS A 110 -8.79 -7.20 6.94
CA HIS A 110 -9.92 -6.53 7.59
C HIS A 110 -10.26 -7.18 8.93
N ALA A 111 -10.37 -8.51 8.99
CA ALA A 111 -10.60 -9.23 10.24
C ALA A 111 -9.48 -9.04 11.27
N THR A 112 -8.24 -8.83 10.81
CA THR A 112 -7.11 -8.47 11.69
C THR A 112 -7.31 -7.09 12.29
N CYS A 113 -7.79 -6.12 11.50
CA CYS A 113 -8.13 -4.78 11.99
C CYS A 113 -9.26 -4.79 13.03
N ASP A 114 -10.23 -5.71 12.91
CA ASP A 114 -11.32 -5.86 13.88
C ASP A 114 -10.85 -6.27 15.29
N SER A 115 -9.62 -6.77 15.45
CA SER A 115 -9.02 -7.04 16.76
C SER A 115 -8.84 -5.77 17.62
N GLY A 116 -8.84 -4.58 17.00
CA GLY A 116 -8.53 -3.31 17.67
C GLY A 116 -7.03 -3.09 17.93
N ASN A 117 -6.16 -4.05 17.57
CA ASN A 117 -4.72 -3.92 17.74
C ASN A 117 -4.08 -3.12 16.60
N VAL A 118 -4.69 -3.08 15.42
CA VAL A 118 -4.13 -2.40 14.24
C VAL A 118 -4.45 -0.91 14.28
N TRP A 119 -3.41 -0.07 14.27
CA TRP A 119 -3.53 1.39 14.28
C TRP A 119 -3.58 1.97 12.87
N GLY A 120 -2.96 1.31 11.89
CA GLY A 120 -2.99 1.76 10.51
C GLY A 120 -2.45 0.73 9.53
N VAL A 121 -2.97 0.80 8.31
CA VAL A 121 -2.54 -0.01 7.17
C VAL A 121 -1.96 0.93 6.11
N PHE A 122 -0.71 0.70 5.70
CA PHE A 122 0.00 1.52 4.73
C PHE A 122 0.34 0.72 3.48
N ALA A 123 -0.15 1.19 2.33
CA ALA A 123 0.08 0.58 1.04
C ALA A 123 0.79 1.53 0.06
N GLY A 124 1.40 0.95 -0.97
CA GLY A 124 1.97 1.69 -2.10
C GLY A 124 1.28 1.31 -3.40
N HIS A 125 2.11 0.92 -4.39
CA HIS A 125 1.72 0.36 -5.69
C HIS A 125 1.01 1.32 -6.66
N THR A 126 0.01 2.06 -6.20
CA THR A 126 -0.75 2.99 -7.05
C THR A 126 -0.02 4.31 -7.30
N HIS A 127 0.99 4.63 -6.50
CA HIS A 127 1.72 5.92 -6.50
C HIS A 127 0.84 7.13 -6.15
N ARG A 128 -0.34 6.90 -5.56
CA ARG A 128 -1.25 7.95 -5.10
C ARG A 128 -1.05 8.22 -3.63
N ASN A 129 -1.30 9.45 -3.22
CA ASN A 129 -1.75 9.73 -1.86
C ASN A 129 -3.26 9.51 -1.81
N ALA A 130 -3.70 8.37 -1.31
CA ALA A 130 -5.12 8.09 -1.22
C ALA A 130 -5.47 7.54 0.16
N ARG A 131 -6.61 7.97 0.66
CA ARG A 131 -7.25 7.35 1.83
C ARG A 131 -8.50 6.65 1.33
N PRO A 132 -8.39 5.37 0.92
CA PRO A 132 -9.55 4.56 0.58
C PRO A 132 -10.41 4.33 1.83
N ARG A 133 -11.38 3.42 1.73
CA ARG A 133 -12.23 3.07 2.87
C ARG A 133 -11.38 2.52 4.01
N ASP A 134 -11.62 3.03 5.21
CA ASP A 134 -11.05 2.50 6.45
C ASP A 134 -11.58 1.07 6.72
N PHE A 135 -10.79 0.29 7.44
CA PHE A 135 -11.23 -0.99 8.02
C PHE A 135 -11.80 -0.73 9.42
N GLY A 136 -13.12 -0.50 9.48
CA GLY A 136 -13.77 -0.03 10.69
C GLY A 136 -13.21 1.33 11.12
N THR A 137 -12.51 1.38 12.24
CA THR A 137 -11.81 2.57 12.74
C THR A 137 -10.34 2.65 12.32
N THR A 138 -9.82 1.63 11.62
CA THR A 138 -8.42 1.54 11.20
C THR A 138 -8.21 2.27 9.87
N PRO A 139 -7.42 3.35 9.81
CA PRO A 139 -7.12 4.04 8.57
C PRO A 139 -6.33 3.15 7.61
N VAL A 140 -6.73 3.19 6.34
CA VAL A 140 -5.95 2.62 5.23
C VAL A 140 -5.39 3.78 4.41
N GLN A 141 -4.08 3.80 4.22
CA GLN A 141 -3.37 4.89 3.56
C GLN A 141 -2.49 4.37 2.43
N GLU A 142 -2.75 4.84 1.21
CA GLU A 142 -1.84 4.71 0.08
C GLU A 142 -0.85 5.88 0.09
N VAL A 143 0.44 5.58 0.00
CA VAL A 143 1.52 6.57 0.08
C VAL A 143 2.11 6.80 -1.31
N ALA A 144 2.08 8.05 -1.79
CA ALA A 144 2.72 8.40 -3.05
C ALA A 144 4.25 8.22 -2.97
N ILE A 145 4.86 7.90 -4.11
CA ILE A 145 6.28 7.54 -4.16
C ILE A 145 7.20 8.75 -4.40
N PRO A 146 8.48 8.67 -4.00
CA PRO A 146 9.44 9.76 -4.23
C PRO A 146 9.80 10.00 -5.70
N ARG A 147 9.59 9.03 -6.59
CA ARG A 147 10.01 9.09 -7.99
C ARG A 147 9.01 9.80 -8.91
N ASP A 148 7.74 9.80 -8.55
CA ASP A 148 6.67 10.30 -9.41
C ASP A 148 6.05 11.55 -8.76
N TYR A 149 5.54 12.48 -9.56
CA TYR A 149 4.84 13.66 -9.05
C TYR A 149 3.75 13.23 -8.05
N PRO A 150 3.68 13.83 -6.84
CA PRO A 150 4.35 15.06 -6.41
C PRO A 150 5.76 14.94 -5.79
N TYR A 151 6.44 13.78 -5.85
CA TYR A 151 7.78 13.52 -5.27
C TYR A 151 7.79 13.71 -3.76
N GLY A 152 7.52 12.65 -3.00
CA GLY A 152 7.57 12.77 -1.55
C GLY A 152 7.49 11.45 -0.81
N TYR A 153 7.33 11.58 0.50
CA TYR A 153 7.34 10.48 1.45
C TYR A 153 6.41 10.79 2.63
N ALA A 154 6.04 9.77 3.39
CA ALA A 154 5.26 9.95 4.61
C ALA A 154 6.14 10.00 5.86
N LEU A 155 5.75 10.85 6.81
CA LEU A 155 6.21 10.86 8.19
C LEU A 155 5.06 10.39 9.09
N VAL A 156 5.40 9.54 10.06
CA VAL A 156 4.46 9.00 11.04
C VAL A 156 5.03 9.25 12.43
N ASP A 157 4.40 10.15 13.17
CA ASP A 157 4.76 10.48 14.56
C ASP A 157 3.94 9.61 15.50
N VAL A 158 4.56 8.62 16.14
CA VAL A 158 3.88 7.64 17.00
C VAL A 158 3.97 8.03 18.48
N THR A 159 2.86 7.93 19.19
CA THR A 159 2.74 8.18 20.63
C THR A 159 2.15 6.95 21.33
N ALA A 160 2.07 6.98 22.66
CA ALA A 160 1.46 5.89 23.42
C ALA A 160 -0.03 5.64 23.11
N ASN A 161 -0.74 6.65 22.57
CA ASN A 161 -2.19 6.62 22.39
C ASN A 161 -2.63 6.75 20.92
N GLY A 162 -1.70 6.73 19.96
CA GLY A 162 -2.01 6.90 18.55
C GLY A 162 -0.86 7.49 17.75
N TYR A 163 -1.15 8.05 16.58
CA TYR A 163 -0.15 8.63 15.69
C TYR A 163 -0.69 9.79 14.86
N ALA A 164 0.22 10.64 14.39
CA ALA A 164 -0.05 11.60 13.34
C ALA A 164 0.66 11.15 12.05
N TYR A 165 -0.08 11.14 10.94
CA TYR A 165 0.44 10.90 9.60
C TYR A 165 0.55 12.23 8.85
N ARG A 166 1.67 12.43 8.15
CA ARG A 166 1.87 13.58 7.26
C ARG A 166 2.65 13.17 6.02
N TRP A 167 2.14 13.51 4.86
CA TRP A 167 2.87 13.38 3.61
C TRP A 167 3.66 14.66 3.33
N MET A 168 4.95 14.50 3.02
CA MET A 168 5.91 15.56 2.80
C MET A 168 6.40 15.53 1.36
N GLN A 169 6.25 16.65 0.66
CA GLN A 169 6.87 16.85 -0.65
C GLN A 169 8.37 17.08 -0.48
N LEU A 170 9.18 16.53 -1.40
CA LEU A 170 10.58 16.91 -1.54
C LEU A 170 10.69 18.42 -1.81
N SER A 171 11.75 19.07 -1.33
CA SER A 171 11.88 20.52 -1.35
C SER A 171 12.57 21.08 -2.61
N ASP A 172 12.95 20.23 -3.57
CA ASP A 172 13.60 20.64 -4.81
C ASP A 172 12.59 21.30 -5.75
N ARG A 173 12.56 22.64 -5.69
CA ARG A 173 11.59 23.46 -6.43
C ARG A 173 11.73 23.33 -7.94
N ASP A 174 12.95 23.18 -8.44
CA ASP A 174 13.21 23.11 -9.88
C ASP A 174 12.71 21.77 -10.43
N LEU A 175 12.98 20.68 -9.72
CA LEU A 175 12.46 19.35 -10.06
C LEU A 175 10.93 19.32 -10.02
N ILE A 176 10.33 19.90 -8.97
CA ILE A 176 8.86 19.98 -8.85
C ILE A 176 8.26 20.81 -10.00
N HIS A 177 8.86 21.96 -10.35
CA HIS A 177 8.37 22.83 -11.41
C HIS A 177 8.46 22.13 -12.79
N ALA A 178 9.62 21.57 -13.11
CA ALA A 178 9.83 20.83 -14.36
C ALA A 178 8.87 19.64 -14.50
N ALA A 179 8.57 18.96 -13.41
CA ALA A 179 7.61 17.87 -13.40
C ALA A 179 6.15 18.36 -13.52
N LEU A 180 5.81 19.48 -12.87
CA LEU A 180 4.48 20.10 -12.99
C LEU A 180 4.16 20.43 -14.45
N GLU A 181 5.10 21.04 -15.18
CA GLU A 181 4.91 21.38 -16.59
C GLU A 181 4.57 20.16 -17.46
N ARG A 182 5.13 18.99 -17.13
CA ARG A 182 4.91 17.73 -17.86
C ARG A 182 3.70 16.95 -17.35
N ALA A 183 3.27 17.17 -16.12
CA ALA A 183 2.15 16.47 -15.50
C ALA A 183 0.81 17.06 -15.95
N THR A 184 -0.01 16.24 -16.60
CA THR A 184 -1.41 16.58 -16.90
C THR A 184 -2.20 16.81 -15.61
N LEU A 185 -3.33 17.53 -15.70
CA LEU A 185 -4.21 17.75 -14.55
C LEU A 185 -4.66 16.44 -13.89
N ILE A 186 -4.84 15.39 -14.69
CA ILE A 186 -5.21 14.04 -14.22
C ILE A 186 -4.06 13.46 -13.40
N HIS A 187 -2.82 13.47 -13.90
CA HIS A 187 -1.65 12.99 -13.17
C HIS A 187 -1.43 13.75 -11.86
N ARG A 188 -1.65 15.07 -11.86
CA ARG A 188 -1.51 15.89 -10.65
C ARG A 188 -2.53 15.51 -9.57
N ARG A 189 -3.80 15.31 -9.93
CA ARG A 189 -4.84 14.86 -9.00
C ARG A 189 -4.60 13.43 -8.53
N TYR A 190 -4.18 12.57 -9.45
CA TYR A 190 -3.88 11.16 -9.18
C TYR A 190 -2.78 11.01 -8.13
N GLY A 191 -1.60 11.59 -8.36
CA GLY A 191 -0.46 11.45 -7.46
C GLY A 191 -0.67 12.15 -6.12
N SER A 192 -1.14 13.41 -6.14
CA SER A 192 -1.19 14.22 -4.92
C SER A 192 -2.38 13.88 -4.02
N GLY A 193 -3.48 13.38 -4.54
CA GLY A 193 -4.68 13.07 -3.74
C GLY A 193 -5.36 14.27 -3.08
N PRO A 194 -6.47 14.05 -2.35
CA PRO A 194 -7.13 15.08 -1.55
C PRO A 194 -6.30 15.42 -0.30
N GLU A 195 -6.50 16.62 0.25
CA GLU A 195 -5.78 17.07 1.46
C GLU A 195 -5.99 16.14 2.67
N ALA A 196 -7.20 15.61 2.84
CA ALA A 196 -7.53 14.65 3.89
C ALA A 196 -6.75 13.32 3.80
N ALA A 197 -6.14 13.01 2.66
CA ALA A 197 -5.24 11.86 2.47
C ALA A 197 -3.76 12.21 2.68
N ARG A 198 -3.43 13.47 2.94
CA ARG A 198 -2.05 13.95 3.14
C ARG A 198 -1.70 14.20 4.59
N ALA A 199 -2.69 14.46 5.45
CA ALA A 199 -2.45 14.61 6.87
C ALA A 199 -3.68 14.19 7.67
N PHE A 200 -3.45 13.42 8.73
CA PHE A 200 -4.48 13.10 9.71
C PHE A 200 -3.84 12.69 11.03
N SER A 201 -4.65 12.63 12.08
CA SER A 201 -4.27 12.01 13.35
C SER A 201 -5.25 10.90 13.66
N TRP A 202 -4.74 9.82 14.21
CA TRP A 202 -5.53 8.70 14.69
C TRP A 202 -5.20 8.48 16.16
N THR A 203 -6.24 8.29 16.96
CA THR A 203 -6.12 8.01 18.39
C THR A 203 -6.88 6.74 18.70
N ARG A 204 -6.35 5.96 19.62
CA ARG A 204 -7.06 4.83 20.21
C ARG A 204 -8.26 5.39 21.00
N ASN A 205 -9.47 4.96 20.63
CA ASN A 205 -10.68 5.23 21.40
C ASN A 205 -10.68 4.44 22.72
#